data_AF-A0A662BFJ4-F1
#
_entry.id   AF-A0A662BFJ4-F1
#
_cell.length_a   1.000
_cell.length_b   1.000
_cell.length_c   1.000
_cell.angle_alpha   90.00
_cell.angle_beta   90.00
_cell.angle_gamma   90.00
#
_symmetry.space_group_name_H-M   'P 1'
#
loop_
_entity.id
_entity.type
_entity.pdbx_description
1 polymer ?
#
loop_
_entity_poly.entity_id
_entity_poly.type
_entity_poly.pdbx_seq_one_letter_code
_entity_poly.pdbx_strand_id
1 'polypeptide(L)'
;MAESKNKKKVILGGIFLGAVPVLFIIYLVLGPILSVLTKDMQAEEMYVISDGVNVRAKGEKKALKMGRIEYGTKLLVYSVTDKWAEVLIDGQKGYVWNEYIANPRTFYMLDGLFADKRSKKRVSKTKYRLAILRYLEEQGYITNIADEYKEFLDDEDLNKEVYQIFSESSKSRYNSTAFGDFDGDFKSDAAYVLKNPETEKKLLVIISFDKTDPMNSSKSIFEMELEEPWIFIRKAVKKSKWYLNSDEVESEVELDDEEIVEPKKVRIKIDGISIGTNRNRNLKDPVSLLLYNGEEYEVHEQDMGTK
;
A
#
# COMPACT_ATOMS: atom_id res chain seq x y z
N MET A 1 69.32 -57.42 44.73
CA MET A 1 68.85 -56.04 44.90
C MET A 1 67.52 -55.93 44.15
N ALA A 2 66.39 -56.01 44.85
CA ALA A 2 65.06 -55.89 44.26
C ALA A 2 64.47 -54.55 44.70
N GLU A 3 64.20 -53.69 43.72
CA GLU A 3 63.77 -52.31 43.88
C GLU A 3 62.24 -52.24 44.08
N SER A 4 61.83 -51.61 45.18
CA SER A 4 60.43 -51.38 45.54
C SER A 4 59.84 -50.25 44.68
N LYS A 5 58.86 -50.57 43.81
CA LYS A 5 58.06 -49.56 43.09
C LYS A 5 56.81 -49.20 43.88
N ASN A 6 56.86 -48.01 44.48
CA ASN A 6 55.75 -47.39 45.19
C ASN A 6 54.77 -46.75 44.19
N LYS A 7 53.58 -47.34 43.98
CA LYS A 7 52.53 -46.77 43.12
C LYS A 7 51.77 -45.67 43.87
N LYS A 8 52.02 -44.40 43.55
CA LYS A 8 51.15 -43.28 43.94
C LYS A 8 49.79 -43.44 43.24
N LYS A 9 48.73 -43.65 44.02
CA LYS A 9 47.34 -43.54 43.53
C LYS A 9 47.02 -42.06 43.29
N VAL A 10 46.86 -41.67 42.04
CA VAL A 10 46.36 -40.33 41.68
C VAL A 10 44.83 -40.35 41.86
N ILE A 11 44.33 -39.58 42.82
CA ILE A 11 42.88 -39.41 43.07
C ILE A 11 42.35 -38.44 42.00
N LEU A 12 41.87 -39.00 40.89
CA LEU A 12 41.26 -38.27 39.77
C LEU A 12 39.78 -37.90 40.02
N GLY A 13 39.29 -38.04 41.25
CA GLY A 13 37.85 -37.89 41.59
C GLY A 13 37.41 -36.50 42.06
N GLY A 14 38.33 -35.56 42.33
CA GLY A 14 37.98 -34.27 42.94
C GLY A 14 37.59 -33.15 41.96
N ILE A 15 38.06 -33.21 40.70
CA ILE A 15 37.86 -32.12 39.72
C ILE A 15 36.47 -32.22 39.04
N PHE A 16 35.93 -33.44 38.90
CA PHE A 16 34.61 -33.67 38.30
C PHE A 16 33.44 -33.23 39.20
N LEU A 17 33.61 -33.22 40.53
CA LEU A 17 32.55 -32.83 41.48
C LEU A 17 32.38 -31.31 41.62
N GLY A 18 33.40 -30.50 41.28
CA GLY A 18 33.33 -29.03 41.38
C GLY A 18 32.91 -28.35 40.08
N ALA A 19 33.32 -28.87 38.93
CA ALA A 19 33.02 -28.26 37.63
C ALA A 19 31.56 -28.46 37.19
N VAL A 20 30.97 -29.62 37.47
CA VAL A 20 29.58 -29.94 37.06
C VAL A 20 28.55 -29.04 37.76
N PRO A 21 28.61 -28.81 39.09
CA PRO A 21 27.73 -27.85 39.76
C PRO A 21 27.93 -26.42 39.26
N VAL A 22 29.17 -26.01 38.97
CA VAL A 22 29.47 -24.66 38.45
C VAL A 22 28.90 -24.48 37.04
N LEU A 23 29.08 -25.45 36.15
CA LEU A 23 28.46 -25.44 34.81
C LEU A 23 26.93 -25.48 34.88
N PHE A 24 26.36 -26.21 35.85
CA PHE A 24 24.92 -26.24 36.08
C PHE A 24 24.39 -24.88 36.58
N ILE A 25 25.11 -24.21 37.48
CA ILE A 25 24.77 -22.85 37.94
C ILE A 25 24.91 -21.84 36.79
N ILE A 26 25.99 -21.93 36.00
CA ILE A 26 26.18 -21.13 34.77
C ILE A 26 25.00 -21.36 33.83
N TYR A 27 24.57 -22.60 33.59
CA TYR A 27 23.41 -22.91 32.76
C TYR A 27 22.09 -22.36 33.34
N LEU A 28 21.86 -22.45 34.65
CA LEU A 28 20.67 -21.88 35.28
C LEU A 28 20.61 -20.35 35.16
N VAL A 29 21.76 -19.67 35.18
CA VAL A 29 21.85 -18.21 35.10
C VAL A 29 21.87 -17.72 33.64
N LEU A 30 22.72 -18.31 32.79
CA LEU A 30 22.89 -17.90 31.39
C LEU A 30 21.90 -18.56 30.44
N GLY A 31 21.37 -19.74 30.76
CA GLY A 31 20.42 -20.47 29.90
C GLY A 31 19.16 -19.66 29.58
N PRO A 32 18.48 -19.06 30.58
CA PRO A 32 17.34 -18.18 30.32
C PRO A 32 17.71 -16.94 29.50
N ILE A 33 18.85 -16.32 29.79
CA ILE A 33 19.33 -15.13 29.06
C ILE A 33 19.62 -15.47 27.59
N LEU A 34 20.34 -16.58 27.36
CA LEU A 34 20.65 -17.07 26.02
C LEU A 34 19.37 -17.46 25.28
N SER A 35 18.40 -18.09 25.96
CA SER A 35 17.11 -18.44 25.37
C SER A 35 16.34 -17.21 24.90
N VAL A 36 16.27 -16.14 25.70
CA VAL A 36 15.64 -14.88 25.29
C VAL A 36 16.39 -14.25 24.12
N LEU A 37 17.72 -14.18 24.18
CA LEU A 37 18.55 -13.64 23.09
C LEU A 37 18.33 -14.40 21.79
N THR A 38 18.30 -15.73 21.84
CA THR A 38 18.04 -16.57 20.66
C THR A 38 16.64 -16.37 20.11
N LYS A 39 15.64 -16.11 20.95
CA LYS A 39 14.28 -15.82 20.50
C LYS A 39 14.21 -14.48 19.75
N ASP A 40 14.92 -13.47 20.24
CA ASP A 40 14.97 -12.15 19.60
C ASP A 40 15.74 -12.19 18.27
N MET A 41 16.85 -12.93 18.22
CA MET A 41 17.62 -13.13 16.99
C MET A 41 16.87 -13.91 15.90
N GLN A 42 15.90 -14.74 16.29
CA GLN A 42 15.06 -15.52 15.37
C GLN A 42 13.74 -14.83 15.04
N ALA A 43 13.39 -13.74 15.73
CA ALA A 43 12.15 -13.03 15.48
C ALA A 43 12.20 -12.30 14.14
N GLU A 44 11.03 -12.24 13.49
CA GLU A 44 10.88 -11.51 12.25
C GLU A 44 10.76 -10.02 12.54
N GLU A 45 11.57 -9.22 11.85
CA GLU A 45 11.45 -7.77 11.89
C GLU A 45 10.26 -7.31 11.04
N MET A 46 9.37 -6.52 11.64
CA MET A 46 8.23 -5.93 10.94
C MET A 46 8.05 -4.46 11.32
N TYR A 47 7.26 -3.75 10.51
CA TYR A 47 6.95 -2.34 10.68
C TYR A 47 5.45 -2.11 10.76
N VAL A 48 5.04 -1.13 11.55
CA VAL A 48 3.65 -0.69 11.62
C VAL A 48 3.26 0.08 10.35
N ILE A 49 2.16 -0.31 9.71
CA ILE A 49 1.67 0.28 8.44
C ILE A 49 0.33 1.01 8.58
N SER A 50 -0.11 1.26 9.82
CA SER A 50 -1.35 1.97 10.15
C SER A 50 -1.10 2.98 11.27
N ASP A 51 -1.81 4.10 11.26
CA ASP A 51 -1.68 5.13 12.30
C ASP A 51 -2.43 4.70 13.60
N GLY A 52 -1.81 4.93 14.75
CA GLY A 52 -2.42 4.69 16.07
C GLY A 52 -2.85 3.24 16.36
N VAL A 53 -2.03 2.25 16.03
CA VAL A 53 -2.30 0.83 16.31
C VAL A 53 -2.30 0.58 17.82
N ASN A 54 -3.34 -0.09 18.34
CA ASN A 54 -3.41 -0.40 19.76
C ASN A 54 -2.54 -1.61 20.11
N VAL A 55 -1.69 -1.46 21.12
CA VAL A 55 -0.95 -2.56 21.74
C VAL A 55 -1.76 -3.11 22.91
N ARG A 56 -1.87 -4.44 23.00
CA ARG A 56 -2.69 -5.12 24.02
C ARG A 56 -1.89 -6.12 24.83
N ALA A 57 -2.35 -6.36 26.06
CA ALA A 57 -1.72 -7.32 26.97
C ALA A 57 -1.88 -8.78 26.52
N LYS A 58 -2.91 -9.09 25.71
CA LYS A 58 -3.19 -10.41 25.13
C LYS A 58 -3.73 -10.28 23.71
N GLY A 59 -3.61 -11.35 22.93
CA GLY A 59 -4.14 -11.48 21.57
C GLY A 59 -5.67 -11.63 21.55
N GLU A 60 -6.39 -10.61 22.02
CA GLU A 60 -7.86 -10.60 22.02
C GLU A 60 -8.42 -9.17 21.98
N LYS A 61 -9.60 -9.00 21.35
CA LYS A 61 -10.21 -7.67 21.15
C LYS A 61 -10.60 -6.97 22.46
N LYS A 62 -10.83 -7.73 23.53
CA LYS A 62 -11.28 -7.23 24.84
C LYS A 62 -10.13 -7.07 25.86
N ALA A 63 -8.91 -7.48 25.53
CA ALA A 63 -7.76 -7.33 26.44
C ALA A 63 -7.45 -5.87 26.73
N LEU A 64 -6.80 -5.64 27.87
CA LEU A 64 -6.29 -4.33 28.28
C LEU A 64 -5.44 -3.71 27.15
N LYS A 65 -5.76 -2.47 26.80
CA LYS A 65 -4.94 -1.65 25.90
C LYS A 65 -3.80 -1.06 26.72
N MET A 66 -2.57 -1.40 26.36
CA MET A 66 -1.36 -0.92 27.04
C MET A 66 -0.87 0.40 26.47
N GLY A 67 -1.16 0.66 25.19
CA GLY A 67 -0.75 1.88 24.52
C GLY A 67 -1.14 1.91 23.04
N ARG A 68 -0.58 2.88 22.32
CA ARG A 68 -0.66 3.00 20.87
C ARG A 68 0.72 3.22 20.28
N ILE A 69 0.92 2.67 19.09
CA ILE A 69 2.13 2.83 18.28
C ILE A 69 1.76 3.42 16.92
N GLU A 70 2.67 4.20 16.36
CA GLU A 70 2.45 4.93 15.12
C GLU A 70 3.05 4.22 13.91
N TYR A 71 2.64 4.64 12.71
CA TYR A 71 3.21 4.18 11.44
C TYR A 71 4.75 4.27 11.46
N GLY A 72 5.41 3.23 10.96
CA GLY A 72 6.88 3.14 10.89
C GLY A 72 7.55 2.66 12.18
N THR A 73 6.80 2.40 13.25
CA THR A 73 7.36 1.76 14.44
C THR A 73 7.88 0.37 14.08
N LYS A 74 9.16 0.11 14.33
CA LYS A 74 9.81 -1.19 14.15
C LYS A 74 9.48 -2.13 15.30
N LEU A 75 9.25 -3.40 14.98
CA LEU A 75 8.79 -4.45 15.90
C LEU A 75 9.57 -5.74 15.64
N LEU A 76 9.75 -6.54 16.68
CA LEU A 76 10.11 -7.95 16.52
C LEU A 76 8.85 -8.80 16.72
N VAL A 77 8.52 -9.66 15.76
CA VAL A 77 7.38 -10.57 15.81
C VAL A 77 7.84 -11.95 16.24
N TYR A 78 7.28 -12.44 17.34
CA TYR A 78 7.59 -13.76 17.87
C TYR A 78 6.67 -14.86 17.36
N SER A 79 5.39 -14.53 17.15
CA SER A 79 4.39 -15.49 16.70
C SER A 79 3.13 -14.78 16.21
N VAL A 80 2.36 -15.43 15.35
CA VAL A 80 1.02 -14.99 14.91
C VAL A 80 0.01 -16.08 15.22
N THR A 81 -1.08 -15.74 15.90
CA THR A 81 -2.16 -16.68 16.26
C THR A 81 -3.51 -15.96 16.20
N ASP A 82 -4.51 -16.54 15.53
CA ASP A 82 -5.87 -15.99 15.41
C ASP A 82 -5.94 -14.48 15.09
N LYS A 83 -5.05 -14.03 14.18
CA LYS A 83 -4.84 -12.63 13.70
C LYS A 83 -4.09 -11.69 14.65
N TRP A 84 -3.56 -12.18 15.77
CA TRP A 84 -2.74 -11.40 16.68
C TRP A 84 -1.27 -11.76 16.54
N ALA A 85 -0.42 -10.75 16.40
CA ALA A 85 1.02 -10.89 16.47
C ALA A 85 1.49 -10.64 17.91
N GLU A 86 2.19 -11.60 18.51
CA GLU A 86 2.99 -11.37 19.72
C GLU A 86 4.26 -10.62 19.31
N VAL A 87 4.46 -9.43 19.87
CA VAL A 87 5.53 -8.53 19.45
C VAL A 87 6.35 -8.02 20.62
N LEU A 88 7.62 -7.72 20.36
CA LEU A 88 8.47 -6.91 21.23
C LEU A 88 8.58 -5.50 20.63
N ILE A 89 8.28 -4.50 21.45
CA ILE A 89 8.26 -3.08 21.08
C ILE A 89 9.02 -2.34 22.17
N ASP A 90 10.15 -1.70 21.82
CA ASP A 90 11.00 -0.98 22.77
C ASP A 90 11.33 -1.78 24.05
N GLY A 91 11.55 -3.10 23.90
CA GLY A 91 11.84 -4.02 25.01
C GLY A 91 10.62 -4.50 25.80
N GLN A 92 9.41 -4.07 25.46
CA GLN A 92 8.16 -4.50 26.08
C GLN A 92 7.38 -5.46 25.18
N LYS A 93 6.93 -6.58 25.74
CA LYS A 93 6.06 -7.53 25.02
C LYS A 93 4.62 -7.03 24.96
N GLY A 94 3.96 -7.27 23.84
CA GLY A 94 2.54 -6.98 23.65
C GLY A 94 1.96 -7.71 22.45
N TYR A 95 0.70 -7.40 22.15
CA TYR A 95 -0.02 -7.97 21.03
C TYR A 95 -0.61 -6.88 20.16
N VAL A 96 -0.42 -7.00 18.85
CA VAL A 96 -0.98 -6.11 17.83
C VAL A 96 -1.77 -6.92 16.81
N TRP A 97 -2.69 -6.25 16.10
CA TRP A 97 -3.45 -6.90 15.03
C TRP A 97 -2.55 -7.06 13.80
N ASN A 98 -2.42 -8.29 13.30
CA ASN A 98 -1.43 -8.65 12.28
C ASN A 98 -1.60 -7.85 10.96
N GLU A 99 -2.84 -7.51 10.61
CA GLU A 99 -3.12 -6.74 9.38
C GLU A 99 -2.63 -5.28 9.41
N TYR A 100 -2.05 -4.82 10.53
CA TYR A 100 -1.47 -3.47 10.67
C TYR A 100 0.05 -3.45 10.75
N ILE A 101 0.69 -4.60 10.55
CA ILE A 101 2.14 -4.72 10.47
C ILE A 101 2.51 -5.38 9.14
N ALA A 102 3.71 -5.09 8.66
CA ALA A 102 4.21 -5.70 7.43
C ALA A 102 5.72 -5.90 7.50
N ASN A 103 6.22 -6.80 6.66
CA ASN A 103 7.64 -7.02 6.47
C ASN A 103 8.35 -5.75 5.94
N PRO A 104 9.68 -5.67 6.02
CA PRO A 104 10.45 -4.49 5.62
C PRO A 104 10.18 -4.10 4.15
N ARG A 105 10.19 -5.07 3.23
CA ARG A 105 9.93 -4.83 1.80
C ARG A 105 8.61 -4.08 1.56
N THR A 106 7.51 -4.59 2.12
CA THR A 106 6.19 -3.97 2.00
C THR A 106 6.19 -2.57 2.60
N PHE A 107 6.81 -2.39 3.76
CA PHE A 107 6.89 -1.09 4.42
C PHE A 107 7.66 -0.06 3.59
N TYR A 108 8.81 -0.42 3.03
CA TYR A 108 9.61 0.46 2.17
C TYR A 108 8.86 0.84 0.90
N MET A 109 8.14 -0.11 0.29
CA MET A 109 7.28 0.20 -0.84
C MET A 109 6.11 1.13 -0.47
N LEU A 110 5.51 0.94 0.71
CA LEU A 110 4.46 1.85 1.20
C LEU A 110 4.97 3.27 1.47
N ASP A 111 6.23 3.41 1.91
CA ASP A 111 6.81 4.73 2.15
C ASP A 111 7.18 5.43 0.82
N GLY A 112 7.70 4.67 -0.16
CA GLY A 112 7.98 5.13 -1.52
C GLY A 112 6.76 5.41 -2.39
N LEU A 113 5.57 4.99 -1.97
CA LEU A 113 4.32 5.10 -2.72
C LEU A 113 3.91 6.55 -3.04
N PHE A 114 4.32 7.51 -2.22
CA PHE A 114 3.82 8.89 -2.30
C PHE A 114 4.89 9.87 -2.76
N ALA A 115 4.63 10.59 -3.85
CA ALA A 115 5.50 11.65 -4.34
C ALA A 115 5.46 12.90 -3.43
N ASP A 116 4.42 13.07 -2.61
CA ASP A 116 4.28 14.23 -1.74
C ASP A 116 3.47 13.96 -0.45
N LYS A 117 3.62 14.83 0.56
CA LYS A 117 2.92 14.70 1.84
C LYS A 117 1.39 14.83 1.71
N ARG A 118 0.87 15.47 0.66
CA ARG A 118 -0.57 15.66 0.46
C ARG A 118 -1.19 14.37 -0.05
N SER A 119 -0.54 13.64 -0.95
CA SER A 119 -1.00 12.34 -1.41
C SER A 119 -1.03 11.31 -0.29
N LYS A 120 0.01 11.26 0.57
CA LYS A 120 0.02 10.41 1.78
C LYS A 120 -1.15 10.69 2.73
N LYS A 121 -1.52 11.98 2.90
CA LYS A 121 -2.68 12.39 3.71
C LYS A 121 -4.02 12.07 3.05
N ARG A 122 -4.10 12.18 1.72
CA ARG A 122 -5.32 11.92 0.94
C ARG A 122 -5.65 10.43 0.93
N VAL A 123 -4.64 9.57 0.76
CA VAL A 123 -4.75 8.12 0.82
C VAL A 123 -4.35 7.64 2.22
N SER A 124 -5.12 8.02 3.23
CA SER A 124 -4.77 7.77 4.64
C SER A 124 -5.03 6.33 5.11
N LYS A 125 -6.05 5.65 4.57
CA LYS A 125 -6.42 4.31 5.08
C LYS A 125 -5.47 3.24 4.53
N THR A 126 -4.96 2.39 5.41
CA THR A 126 -4.04 1.29 5.08
C THR A 126 -4.54 0.40 3.96
N LYS A 127 -5.83 0.02 3.96
CA LYS A 127 -6.41 -0.81 2.88
C LYS A 127 -6.20 -0.24 1.47
N TYR A 128 -6.28 1.09 1.33
CA TYR A 128 -6.12 1.75 0.03
C TYR A 128 -4.66 1.71 -0.41
N ARG A 129 -3.72 1.91 0.53
CA ARG A 129 -2.28 1.84 0.25
C ARG A 129 -1.85 0.42 -0.14
N LEU A 130 -2.29 -0.58 0.61
CA LEU A 130 -2.00 -1.99 0.34
C LEU A 130 -2.60 -2.47 -0.99
N ALA A 131 -3.79 -1.99 -1.34
CA ALA A 131 -4.43 -2.36 -2.60
C ALA A 131 -3.64 -1.88 -3.83
N ILE A 132 -3.13 -0.65 -3.79
CA ILE A 132 -2.29 -0.12 -4.86
C ILE A 132 -0.95 -0.85 -4.90
N LEU A 133 -0.37 -1.13 -3.73
CA LEU A 133 0.88 -1.87 -3.66
C LEU A 133 0.75 -3.26 -4.29
N ARG A 134 -0.31 -4.01 -3.95
CA ARG A 134 -0.61 -5.31 -4.57
C ARG A 134 -0.76 -5.21 -6.08
N TYR A 135 -1.48 -4.19 -6.56
CA TYR A 135 -1.59 -3.93 -8.00
C TYR A 135 -0.22 -3.70 -8.66
N LEU A 136 0.63 -2.85 -8.08
CA LEU A 136 1.97 -2.59 -8.61
C LEU A 136 2.79 -3.87 -8.68
N GLU A 137 2.78 -4.67 -7.61
CA GLU A 137 3.51 -5.94 -7.55
C GLU A 137 3.01 -6.95 -8.60
N GLU A 138 1.69 -7.08 -8.77
CA GLU A 138 1.07 -7.95 -9.78
C GLU A 138 1.46 -7.56 -11.20
N GLN A 139 1.64 -6.26 -11.47
CA GLN A 139 2.07 -5.75 -12.78
C GLN A 139 3.60 -5.71 -12.96
N GLY A 140 4.37 -6.10 -11.95
CA GLY A 140 5.84 -6.04 -12.02
C GLY A 140 6.42 -4.63 -11.90
N TYR A 141 5.73 -3.73 -11.20
CA TYR A 141 6.17 -2.38 -10.87
C TYR A 141 6.65 -2.27 -9.42
N ILE A 142 7.41 -1.21 -9.13
CA ILE A 142 7.82 -0.82 -7.78
C ILE A 142 7.43 0.63 -7.48
N THR A 143 7.67 1.06 -6.25
CA THR A 143 7.56 2.47 -5.85
C THR A 143 8.93 3.11 -5.77
N ASN A 144 9.02 4.40 -5.46
CA ASN A 144 10.31 5.07 -5.35
C ASN A 144 11.00 4.70 -4.02
N ILE A 145 11.95 3.78 -4.07
CA ILE A 145 12.64 3.25 -2.90
C ILE A 145 13.85 4.14 -2.57
N ALA A 146 13.89 4.62 -1.32
CA ALA A 146 15.04 5.38 -0.82
C ALA A 146 16.32 4.54 -0.86
N ASP A 147 17.47 5.18 -1.11
CA ASP A 147 18.76 4.50 -1.28
C ASP A 147 19.11 3.59 -0.09
N GLU A 148 18.78 4.03 1.13
CA GLU A 148 19.01 3.27 2.36
C GLU A 148 18.23 1.95 2.46
N TYR A 149 17.19 1.77 1.64
CA TYR A 149 16.37 0.56 1.64
C TYR A 149 16.63 -0.35 0.44
N LYS A 150 17.47 0.06 -0.51
CA LYS A 150 17.76 -0.72 -1.71
C LYS A 150 18.45 -2.06 -1.40
N GLU A 151 19.18 -2.14 -0.29
CA GLU A 151 19.82 -3.40 0.15
C GLU A 151 18.82 -4.50 0.56
N PHE A 152 17.57 -4.13 0.85
CA PHE A 152 16.50 -5.05 1.22
C PHE A 152 15.67 -5.53 0.02
N LEU A 153 16.06 -5.13 -1.19
CA LEU A 153 15.42 -5.51 -2.44
C LEU A 153 16.40 -6.31 -3.29
N ASP A 154 15.87 -7.28 -4.03
CA ASP A 154 16.65 -8.05 -4.97
C ASP A 154 16.94 -7.22 -6.23
N ASP A 155 18.03 -7.53 -6.95
CA ASP A 155 18.43 -6.80 -8.17
C ASP A 155 17.31 -6.75 -9.23
N GLU A 156 16.46 -7.78 -9.29
CA GLU A 156 15.30 -7.82 -10.17
C GLU A 156 14.28 -6.73 -9.83
N ASP A 157 14.04 -6.46 -8.54
CA ASP A 157 13.12 -5.42 -8.09
C ASP A 157 13.63 -4.03 -8.48
N LEU A 158 14.93 -3.78 -8.40
CA LEU A 158 15.52 -2.48 -8.68
C LEU A 158 15.50 -2.08 -10.16
N ASN A 159 15.25 -3.02 -11.06
CA ASN A 159 15.13 -2.78 -12.51
C ASN A 159 13.68 -2.55 -12.96
N LYS A 160 12.70 -2.68 -12.05
CA LYS A 160 11.28 -2.52 -12.37
C LYS A 160 10.91 -1.05 -12.52
N GLU A 161 9.87 -0.80 -13.31
CA GLU A 161 9.36 0.55 -13.50
C GLU A 161 8.78 1.10 -12.19
N VAL A 162 9.07 2.36 -11.90
CA VAL A 162 8.66 3.05 -10.67
C VAL A 162 7.36 3.82 -10.92
N TYR A 163 6.39 3.65 -10.02
CA TYR A 163 5.19 4.47 -9.98
C TYR A 163 4.92 5.06 -8.59
N GLN A 164 4.42 6.29 -8.56
CA GLN A 164 4.04 6.98 -7.34
C GLN A 164 2.68 7.68 -7.47
N ILE A 165 2.09 8.00 -6.32
CA ILE A 165 0.90 8.83 -6.21
C ILE A 165 1.31 10.26 -5.86
N PHE A 166 1.01 11.19 -6.75
CA PHE A 166 1.11 12.62 -6.50
C PHE A 166 -0.24 13.18 -6.06
N SER A 167 -0.36 14.42 -5.61
CA SER A 167 -1.66 15.05 -5.36
C SER A 167 -1.65 16.54 -5.63
N GLU A 168 -2.72 17.00 -6.28
CA GLU A 168 -2.98 18.43 -6.46
C GLU A 168 -3.28 19.13 -5.13
N SER A 169 -3.17 20.46 -5.15
CA SER A 169 -3.54 21.32 -4.02
C SER A 169 -4.96 21.00 -3.52
N SER A 170 -5.21 21.22 -2.22
CA SER A 170 -6.52 20.94 -1.59
C SER A 170 -7.67 21.78 -2.17
N LYS A 171 -7.36 22.87 -2.88
CA LYS A 171 -8.35 23.72 -3.57
C LYS A 171 -8.75 23.16 -4.94
N SER A 172 -8.00 22.19 -5.47
CA SER A 172 -8.31 21.58 -6.75
C SER A 172 -9.57 20.71 -6.66
N ARG A 173 -10.46 20.85 -7.65
CA ARG A 173 -11.62 19.96 -7.84
C ARG A 173 -11.25 18.60 -8.43
N TYR A 174 -10.01 18.49 -8.91
CA TYR A 174 -9.45 17.38 -9.64
C TYR A 174 -8.23 16.87 -8.88
N ASN A 175 -8.03 15.57 -8.84
CA ASN A 175 -6.86 14.99 -8.19
C ASN A 175 -6.47 13.68 -8.85
N SER A 176 -5.32 13.15 -8.47
CA SER A 176 -4.86 11.83 -8.90
C SER A 176 -5.61 10.68 -8.20
N THR A 177 -6.51 10.95 -7.25
CA THR A 177 -7.21 9.89 -6.51
C THR A 177 -8.69 10.23 -6.32
N ALA A 178 -9.57 9.25 -6.49
CA ALA A 178 -10.97 9.34 -6.11
C ALA A 178 -11.46 8.07 -5.40
N PHE A 179 -12.42 8.23 -4.49
CA PHE A 179 -13.02 7.11 -3.76
C PHE A 179 -14.52 7.04 -4.06
N GLY A 180 -14.98 5.89 -4.50
CA GLY A 180 -16.34 5.74 -4.99
C GLY A 180 -16.79 4.31 -5.06
N ASP A 181 -18.00 4.13 -5.54
CA ASP A 181 -18.53 2.82 -5.88
C ASP A 181 -18.43 2.81 -7.41
N PHE A 182 -17.46 2.07 -7.93
CA PHE A 182 -17.11 2.09 -9.35
C PHE A 182 -17.49 0.79 -10.06
N ASP A 183 -17.89 -0.25 -9.32
CA ASP A 183 -18.43 -1.50 -9.87
C ASP A 183 -19.92 -1.74 -9.54
N GLY A 184 -20.55 -0.83 -8.80
CA GLY A 184 -21.98 -0.89 -8.45
C GLY A 184 -22.27 -1.78 -7.25
N ASP A 185 -21.25 -2.23 -6.50
CA ASP A 185 -21.40 -3.16 -5.39
C ASP A 185 -21.76 -2.49 -4.04
N PHE A 186 -21.87 -1.16 -4.02
CA PHE A 186 -22.11 -0.29 -2.87
C PHE A 186 -20.98 -0.25 -1.82
N LYS A 187 -19.73 -0.55 -2.23
CA LYS A 187 -18.52 -0.34 -1.44
C LYS A 187 -17.73 0.85 -1.96
N SER A 188 -16.67 1.17 -1.22
CA SER A 188 -15.79 2.29 -1.54
C SER A 188 -14.49 1.76 -2.12
N ASP A 189 -14.53 1.60 -3.43
CA ASP A 189 -13.44 1.44 -4.38
C ASP A 189 -12.57 2.68 -4.46
N ALA A 190 -11.49 2.56 -5.20
CA ALA A 190 -10.55 3.65 -5.38
C ALA A 190 -10.00 3.69 -6.81
N ALA A 191 -9.94 4.89 -7.36
CA ALA A 191 -9.29 5.17 -8.63
C ALA A 191 -8.04 6.01 -8.38
N TYR A 192 -6.96 5.69 -9.08
CA TYR A 192 -5.65 6.33 -8.95
C TYR A 192 -5.08 6.68 -10.33
N VAL A 193 -4.49 7.87 -10.44
CA VAL A 193 -3.50 8.21 -11.46
C VAL A 193 -2.14 8.01 -10.83
N LEU A 194 -1.47 6.94 -11.25
CA LEU A 194 -0.09 6.66 -10.93
C LEU A 194 0.79 7.37 -11.94
N LYS A 195 1.94 7.86 -11.49
CA LYS A 195 2.90 8.57 -12.33
C LYS A 195 4.30 8.00 -12.13
N ASN A 196 4.97 7.70 -13.22
CA ASN A 196 6.39 7.44 -13.23
C ASN A 196 7.14 8.79 -13.07
N PRO A 197 7.99 8.95 -12.03
CA PRO A 197 8.68 10.21 -11.78
C PRO A 197 9.78 10.54 -12.79
N GLU A 198 10.27 9.56 -13.55
CA GLU A 198 11.35 9.74 -14.54
C GLU A 198 10.81 9.91 -15.95
N THR A 199 9.90 9.03 -16.37
CA THR A 199 9.37 9.03 -17.75
C THR A 199 8.14 9.92 -17.92
N GLU A 200 7.56 10.42 -16.81
CA GLU A 200 6.28 11.14 -16.76
C GLU A 200 5.07 10.31 -17.23
N LYS A 201 5.26 9.02 -17.56
CA LYS A 201 4.19 8.08 -17.93
C LYS A 201 3.15 7.99 -16.82
N LYS A 202 1.88 7.89 -17.21
CA LYS A 202 0.77 7.80 -16.27
C LYS A 202 -0.12 6.62 -16.55
N LEU A 203 -0.57 6.01 -15.46
CA LEU A 203 -1.52 4.92 -15.47
C LEU A 203 -2.74 5.32 -14.66
N LEU A 204 -3.91 5.23 -15.25
CA LEU A 204 -5.16 5.16 -14.52
C LEU A 204 -5.40 3.71 -14.11
N VAL A 205 -5.63 3.49 -12.82
CA VAL A 205 -6.09 2.20 -12.30
C VAL A 205 -7.30 2.39 -11.41
N ILE A 206 -8.31 1.53 -11.56
CA ILE A 206 -9.46 1.45 -10.67
C ILE A 206 -9.43 0.10 -9.94
N ILE A 207 -9.47 0.17 -8.62
CA ILE A 207 -9.37 -0.99 -7.73
C ILE A 207 -10.67 -1.18 -6.96
N SER A 208 -11.27 -2.36 -7.14
CA SER A 208 -12.43 -2.84 -6.37
C SER A 208 -11.99 -3.69 -5.19
N PHE A 209 -12.71 -3.57 -4.06
CA PHE A 209 -12.33 -4.21 -2.79
C PHE A 209 -13.29 -5.33 -2.42
N ASP A 210 -12.74 -6.43 -1.90
CA ASP A 210 -13.59 -7.47 -1.33
C ASP A 210 -14.40 -6.95 -0.14
N LYS A 211 -15.67 -7.35 -0.07
CA LYS A 211 -16.61 -6.88 0.96
C LYS A 211 -16.27 -7.38 2.36
N THR A 212 -15.67 -8.56 2.43
CA THR A 212 -15.40 -9.33 3.65
C THR A 212 -13.95 -9.17 4.11
N ASP A 213 -13.02 -9.02 3.18
CA ASP A 213 -11.60 -8.82 3.46
C ASP A 213 -10.98 -7.69 2.62
N PRO A 214 -11.40 -6.43 2.83
CA PRO A 214 -10.89 -5.29 2.07
C PRO A 214 -9.42 -4.96 2.38
N MET A 215 -8.81 -5.58 3.40
CA MET A 215 -7.40 -5.34 3.72
C MET A 215 -6.50 -6.20 2.84
N ASN A 216 -6.87 -7.47 2.66
CA ASN A 216 -6.01 -8.44 1.97
C ASN A 216 -6.49 -8.76 0.54
N SER A 217 -7.73 -8.38 0.18
CA SER A 217 -8.31 -8.71 -1.11
C SER A 217 -8.85 -7.48 -1.85
N SER A 218 -8.29 -7.21 -3.02
CA SER A 218 -8.80 -6.26 -3.99
C SER A 218 -8.36 -6.68 -5.39
N LYS A 219 -9.02 -6.17 -6.42
CA LYS A 219 -8.69 -6.44 -7.83
C LYS A 219 -8.69 -5.15 -8.63
N SER A 220 -7.79 -5.06 -9.60
CA SER A 220 -7.93 -4.07 -10.66
C SER A 220 -9.14 -4.42 -11.52
N ILE A 221 -10.00 -3.45 -11.78
CA ILE A 221 -11.20 -3.60 -12.63
C ILE A 221 -11.15 -2.71 -13.88
N PHE A 222 -10.17 -1.81 -13.94
CA PHE A 222 -9.95 -0.95 -15.09
C PHE A 222 -8.52 -0.41 -15.06
N GLU A 223 -7.86 -0.43 -16.22
CA GLU A 223 -6.50 0.07 -16.40
C GLU A 223 -6.39 0.77 -17.74
N MET A 224 -5.68 1.89 -17.76
CA MET A 224 -5.44 2.66 -18.97
C MET A 224 -4.15 3.46 -18.84
N GLU A 225 -3.31 3.39 -19.85
CA GLU A 225 -2.21 4.34 -20.03
C GLU A 225 -2.76 5.68 -20.52
N LEU A 226 -2.28 6.75 -19.91
CA LEU A 226 -2.79 8.10 -20.14
C LEU A 226 -1.76 8.88 -20.98
N GLU A 227 -2.14 9.23 -22.20
CA GLU A 227 -1.26 9.93 -23.17
C GLU A 227 -0.99 11.39 -22.78
N GLU A 228 -1.99 12.06 -22.18
CA GLU A 228 -1.91 13.49 -21.90
C GLU A 228 -1.23 13.84 -20.55
N PRO A 229 -0.36 14.87 -20.53
CA PRO A 229 0.42 15.26 -19.36
C PRO A 229 -0.40 15.93 -18.24
N TRP A 230 -1.72 16.09 -18.38
CA TRP A 230 -2.55 16.77 -17.35
C TRP A 230 -3.80 16.01 -16.92
N ILE A 231 -3.77 14.69 -16.91
CA ILE A 231 -4.97 13.93 -16.55
C ILE A 231 -5.22 13.87 -15.03
N PHE A 232 -6.42 14.28 -14.63
CA PHE A 232 -6.93 14.12 -13.28
C PHE A 232 -8.27 13.42 -13.23
N ILE A 233 -8.54 12.80 -12.09
CA ILE A 233 -9.77 12.07 -11.79
C ILE A 233 -10.67 12.96 -10.94
N ARG A 234 -11.97 12.94 -11.26
CA ARG A 234 -13.03 13.42 -10.38
C ARG A 234 -14.18 12.43 -10.38
N LYS A 235 -14.59 12.02 -9.18
CA LYS A 235 -15.82 11.24 -9.01
C LYS A 235 -17.05 12.05 -9.42
N ALA A 236 -17.89 11.47 -10.26
CA ALA A 236 -19.22 11.98 -10.50
C ALA A 236 -20.13 11.70 -9.30
N VAL A 237 -20.97 12.66 -8.93
CA VAL A 237 -21.98 12.42 -7.90
C VAL A 237 -22.98 11.41 -8.45
N LYS A 238 -23.33 10.39 -7.66
CA LYS A 238 -24.27 9.35 -8.11
C LYS A 238 -25.53 9.97 -8.68
N LYS A 239 -26.05 9.41 -9.77
CA LYS A 239 -27.27 9.88 -10.44
C LYS A 239 -27.19 11.31 -11.00
N SER A 240 -26.00 11.88 -11.12
CA SER A 240 -25.83 13.20 -11.77
C SER A 240 -26.20 13.12 -13.23
N LYS A 241 -26.81 14.20 -13.73
CA LYS A 241 -27.09 14.35 -15.16
C LYS A 241 -25.88 14.98 -15.84
N TRP A 242 -25.34 14.28 -16.82
CA TRP A 242 -24.23 14.76 -17.66
C TRP A 242 -24.69 14.77 -19.11
N TYR A 243 -23.97 15.52 -19.93
CA TYR A 243 -24.17 15.58 -21.37
C TYR A 243 -22.99 14.87 -22.03
N LEU A 244 -23.28 13.98 -22.98
CA LEU A 244 -22.31 13.41 -23.90
C LEU A 244 -22.47 14.06 -25.26
N ASN A 245 -21.37 14.36 -25.93
CA ASN A 245 -21.37 14.56 -27.37
C ASN A 245 -21.76 13.24 -28.05
N SER A 246 -22.72 13.27 -28.98
CA SER A 246 -23.05 12.14 -29.85
C SER A 246 -22.49 12.36 -31.26
N ASP A 247 -22.38 11.28 -32.04
CA ASP A 247 -21.97 11.34 -33.45
C ASP A 247 -22.96 12.10 -34.36
N GLU A 248 -24.16 12.42 -33.85
CA GLU A 248 -25.13 13.27 -34.55
C GLU A 248 -24.74 14.75 -34.46
N VAL A 249 -24.86 15.49 -35.57
CA VAL A 249 -24.53 16.92 -35.65
C VAL A 249 -25.76 17.78 -35.31
N GLU A 250 -25.60 18.77 -34.42
CA GLU A 250 -26.64 19.73 -34.02
C GLU A 250 -26.64 20.98 -34.94
N SER A 251 -25.46 21.44 -35.36
CA SER A 251 -25.32 22.53 -36.34
C SER A 251 -23.91 22.60 -36.93
N GLU A 252 -23.82 22.99 -38.20
CA GLU A 252 -22.58 23.39 -38.89
C GLU A 252 -22.53 24.92 -38.95
N VAL A 253 -21.43 25.52 -38.50
CA VAL A 253 -21.21 26.98 -38.56
C VAL A 253 -19.91 27.25 -39.29
N GLU A 254 -19.98 27.98 -40.41
CA GLU A 254 -18.80 28.49 -41.10
C GLU A 254 -18.30 29.77 -40.40
N LEU A 255 -17.08 29.73 -39.86
CA LEU A 255 -16.38 30.89 -39.31
C LEU A 255 -14.93 30.86 -39.78
N ASP A 256 -14.46 31.94 -40.41
CA ASP A 256 -13.06 32.16 -40.79
C ASP A 256 -12.38 30.96 -41.51
N ASP A 257 -13.02 30.45 -42.58
CA ASP A 257 -12.57 29.31 -43.41
C ASP A 257 -12.45 27.94 -42.69
N GLU A 258 -12.90 27.83 -41.43
CA GLU A 258 -13.02 26.58 -40.69
C GLU A 258 -14.51 26.20 -40.46
N GLU A 259 -14.85 24.94 -40.76
CA GLU A 259 -16.19 24.39 -40.52
C GLU A 259 -16.29 23.87 -39.09
N ILE A 260 -17.04 24.59 -38.24
CA ILE A 260 -17.26 24.16 -36.85
C ILE A 260 -18.49 23.27 -36.80
N VAL A 261 -18.27 21.98 -36.55
CA VAL A 261 -19.31 20.98 -36.35
C VAL A 261 -19.62 20.85 -34.86
N GLU A 262 -20.83 21.24 -34.45
CA GLU A 262 -21.28 21.00 -33.07
C GLU A 262 -21.99 19.65 -32.95
N PRO A 263 -21.51 18.71 -32.10
CA PRO A 263 -22.19 17.47 -31.82
C PRO A 263 -23.41 17.72 -30.94
N LYS A 264 -24.47 16.96 -31.22
CA LYS A 264 -25.67 16.93 -30.41
C LYS A 264 -25.36 16.38 -29.03
N LYS A 265 -25.92 17.03 -28.01
CA LYS A 265 -25.71 16.67 -26.61
C LYS A 265 -26.79 15.73 -26.10
N VAL A 266 -26.41 14.50 -25.76
CA VAL A 266 -27.30 13.49 -25.16
C VAL A 266 -27.22 13.53 -23.65
N ARG A 267 -28.37 13.63 -22.98
CA ARG A 267 -28.43 13.66 -21.51
C ARG A 267 -28.39 12.26 -20.93
N ILE A 268 -27.35 11.96 -20.16
CA ILE A 268 -27.17 10.68 -19.47
C ILE A 268 -27.17 10.86 -17.95
N LYS A 269 -27.37 9.74 -17.24
CA LYS A 269 -27.32 9.68 -15.78
C LYS A 269 -26.16 8.78 -15.38
N ILE A 270 -25.18 9.31 -14.64
CA ILE A 270 -23.91 8.60 -14.46
C ILE A 270 -23.64 8.19 -13.01
N ASP A 271 -23.02 7.02 -12.89
CA ASP A 271 -22.21 6.57 -11.77
C ASP A 271 -20.81 6.27 -12.37
N GLY A 272 -19.86 7.19 -12.25
CA GLY A 272 -18.59 7.10 -12.99
C GLY A 272 -17.54 8.13 -12.57
N ILE A 273 -16.48 8.23 -13.37
CA ILE A 273 -15.35 9.12 -13.14
C ILE A 273 -15.16 10.00 -14.38
N SER A 274 -14.98 11.29 -14.18
CA SER A 274 -14.47 12.14 -15.24
C SER A 274 -12.94 12.17 -15.18
N ILE A 275 -12.30 11.93 -16.30
CA ILE A 275 -10.87 12.06 -16.55
C ILE A 275 -10.70 13.33 -17.39
N GLY A 276 -9.67 14.16 -17.17
CA GLY A 276 -9.47 15.29 -18.08
C GLY A 276 -8.44 16.30 -17.62
N THR A 277 -8.13 17.22 -18.53
CA THR A 277 -6.99 18.13 -18.41
C THR A 277 -7.32 19.53 -17.89
N ASN A 278 -8.60 19.89 -17.66
CA ASN A 278 -8.89 21.21 -17.11
C ASN A 278 -10.22 21.38 -16.34
N ARG A 279 -10.23 22.50 -15.60
CA ARG A 279 -10.97 22.79 -14.37
C ARG A 279 -12.33 23.47 -14.62
N ASN A 280 -12.77 23.55 -15.88
CA ASN A 280 -13.94 24.33 -16.28
C ASN A 280 -15.23 23.49 -16.25
N ARG A 281 -16.31 24.06 -15.72
CA ARG A 281 -17.63 23.39 -15.64
C ARG A 281 -18.29 23.19 -17.01
N ASN A 282 -17.75 23.85 -18.04
CA ASN A 282 -18.40 24.00 -19.34
C ASN A 282 -17.92 22.99 -20.39
N LEU A 283 -17.11 21.98 -20.02
CA LEU A 283 -16.59 20.95 -20.94
C LEU A 283 -15.86 21.54 -22.17
N LYS A 284 -15.25 22.73 -22.03
CA LYS A 284 -14.55 23.44 -23.12
C LYS A 284 -13.07 23.07 -23.26
N ASP A 285 -12.60 22.17 -22.42
CA ASP A 285 -11.23 21.66 -22.41
C ASP A 285 -11.33 20.13 -22.62
N PRO A 286 -10.28 19.45 -23.10
CA PRO A 286 -10.34 18.01 -23.33
C PRO A 286 -10.64 17.29 -22.01
N VAL A 287 -11.82 16.68 -21.98
CA VAL A 287 -12.34 15.89 -20.88
C VAL A 287 -12.80 14.57 -21.47
N SER A 288 -12.19 13.47 -21.03
CA SER A 288 -12.61 12.12 -21.39
C SER A 288 -13.46 11.59 -20.24
N LEU A 289 -14.70 11.20 -20.51
CA LEU A 289 -15.57 10.62 -19.49
C LEU A 289 -15.37 9.12 -19.45
N LEU A 290 -15.02 8.60 -18.28
CA LEU A 290 -14.96 7.17 -18.03
C LEU A 290 -16.20 6.74 -17.25
N LEU A 291 -17.10 6.06 -17.94
CA LEU A 291 -18.41 5.71 -17.41
C LEU A 291 -18.46 4.21 -17.16
N TYR A 292 -18.91 3.82 -15.97
CA TYR A 292 -19.27 2.43 -15.71
C TYR A 292 -20.74 2.23 -16.10
N ASN A 293 -21.00 1.33 -17.05
CA ASN A 293 -22.35 1.09 -17.56
C ASN A 293 -23.11 0.00 -16.76
N GLY A 294 -22.46 -0.61 -15.75
CA GLY A 294 -23.00 -1.73 -14.98
C GLY A 294 -22.33 -3.07 -15.29
N GLU A 295 -21.59 -3.15 -16.39
CA GLU A 295 -20.85 -4.34 -16.82
C GLU A 295 -19.39 -4.01 -17.12
N GLU A 296 -19.16 -2.94 -17.89
CA GLU A 296 -17.83 -2.50 -18.33
C GLU A 296 -17.65 -0.98 -18.21
N TYR A 297 -16.42 -0.54 -18.48
CA TYR A 297 -16.08 0.87 -18.55
C TYR A 297 -16.03 1.33 -20.00
N GLU A 298 -16.71 2.43 -20.29
CA GLU A 298 -16.71 3.08 -21.59
C GLU A 298 -16.00 4.44 -21.50
N VAL A 299 -15.18 4.75 -22.51
CA VAL A 299 -14.48 6.02 -22.65
C VAL A 299 -15.23 6.87 -23.66
N HIS A 300 -15.58 8.09 -23.25
CA HIS A 300 -16.31 9.04 -24.08
C HIS A 300 -15.56 10.36 -24.16
N GLU A 301 -14.90 10.62 -25.28
CA GLU A 301 -14.24 11.90 -25.53
C GLU A 301 -15.26 13.03 -25.64
N GLN A 302 -15.01 14.14 -24.94
CA GLN A 302 -15.87 15.34 -24.99
C GLN A 302 -15.26 16.48 -25.81
N ASP A 303 -14.07 16.26 -26.38
CA ASP A 303 -13.42 17.28 -27.21
C ASP A 303 -14.14 17.44 -28.55
N MET A 304 -14.26 18.70 -28.97
CA MET A 304 -14.86 19.12 -30.23
C MET A 304 -13.69 19.26 -31.19
N GLY A 305 -13.26 18.16 -31.82
CA GLY A 305 -12.23 18.27 -32.84
C GLY A 305 -12.68 19.27 -33.90
N THR A 306 -12.02 20.44 -33.98
CA THR A 306 -11.97 21.21 -35.22
C THR A 306 -11.32 20.30 -36.25
N LYS A 307 -12.09 19.89 -37.26
CA LYS A 307 -11.57 19.18 -38.43
C LYS A 307 -11.22 20.17 -39.52
#